data_AF-A0A9D3WHM5-F1
#
_entry.id   AF-A0A9D3WHM5-F1
#
_cell.length_a   1.000
_cell.length_b   1.000
_cell.length_c   1.000
_cell.angle_alpha   90.00
_cell.angle_beta   90.00
_cell.angle_gamma   90.00
#
_symmetry.space_group_name_H-M   'P 1'
#
loop_
_entity.id
_entity.type
_entity.pdbx_description
1 polymer ?
#
loop_
_entity_poly.entity_id
_entity_poly.type
_entity_poly.pdbx_seq_one_letter_code
_entity_poly.pdbx_strand_id
1 'polypeptide(L)'
;MEITRATRDAPPAHYIFSIESFSLLVGTGVEKYESHAFDVQNYKWRLSLYPSGNKKSNGEGFISLYLQIEDTQNFPRTWEVNVNFRFFILDQIHDKYLTIEGVSLLYVHAYK
;
A
#
# COMPACT_ATOMS: atom_id res chain seq x y z
N MET A 1 -11.99 -13.16 5.57
CA MET A 1 -10.54 -12.96 5.79
C MET A 1 -10.36 -12.68 7.27
N GLU A 2 -9.60 -13.50 7.99
CA GLU A 2 -9.19 -13.17 9.36
C GLU A 2 -8.06 -12.13 9.27
N ILE A 3 -8.28 -10.95 9.83
CA ILE A 3 -7.23 -9.93 9.95
C ILE A 3 -6.56 -10.15 11.30
N THR A 4 -5.41 -10.83 11.31
CA THR A 4 -4.60 -10.97 12.52
C THR A 4 -3.83 -9.67 12.75
N ARG A 5 -4.00 -9.07 13.93
CA ARG A 5 -3.28 -7.87 14.35
C ARG A 5 -2.18 -8.28 15.33
N ALA A 6 -0.93 -7.97 15.01
CA ALA A 6 0.21 -8.19 15.89
C ALA A 6 1.05 -6.92 15.98
N THR A 7 1.79 -6.74 17.08
CA THR A 7 2.78 -5.67 17.21
C THR A 7 4.18 -6.25 17.08
N ARG A 8 5.10 -5.49 16.48
CA ARG A 8 6.53 -5.84 16.42
C ARG A 8 7.41 -4.61 16.49
N ASP A 9 8.65 -4.78 16.91
CA ASP A 9 9.62 -3.68 17.00
C ASP A 9 10.39 -3.47 15.68
N ALA A 10 10.58 -4.53 14.88
CA ALA A 10 11.39 -4.43 13.66
C ALA A 10 10.73 -3.61 12.54
N PRO A 11 11.46 -2.72 11.83
CA PRO A 11 10.93 -1.94 10.72
C PRO A 11 10.61 -2.81 9.49
N PRO A 12 9.74 -2.36 8.57
CA PRO A 12 9.43 -3.07 7.33
C PRO A 12 10.70 -3.42 6.53
N ALA A 13 10.74 -4.62 5.95
CA ALA A 13 11.94 -5.11 5.28
C ALA A 13 12.23 -4.46 3.92
N HIS A 14 11.19 -4.07 3.18
CA HIS A 14 11.33 -3.67 1.77
C HIS A 14 11.21 -2.17 1.55
N TYR A 15 10.27 -1.52 2.25
CA TYR A 15 9.97 -0.11 1.98
C TYR A 15 9.31 0.57 3.18
N ILE A 16 9.66 1.83 3.42
CA ILE A 16 9.05 2.70 4.42
C ILE A 16 8.49 3.91 3.69
N PHE A 17 7.18 4.14 3.85
CA PHE A 17 6.53 5.33 3.33
C PHE A 17 6.28 6.33 4.46
N SER A 18 7.11 7.37 4.53
CA SER A 18 6.99 8.44 5.52
C SER A 18 6.11 9.57 5.01
N ILE A 19 5.23 10.08 5.88
CA ILE A 19 4.40 11.26 5.63
C ILE A 19 4.71 12.24 6.75
N GLU A 20 5.33 13.37 6.41
CA GLU A 20 5.77 14.34 7.41
C GLU A 20 4.60 14.97 8.18
N SER A 21 3.52 15.30 7.47
CA SER A 21 2.32 15.87 8.09
C SER A 21 1.05 15.34 7.41
N PHE A 22 0.44 14.35 8.06
CA PHE A 22 -0.80 13.75 7.57
C PHE A 22 -1.97 14.74 7.61
N SER A 23 -2.04 15.59 8.63
CA SER A 23 -3.11 16.59 8.74
C SER A 23 -3.04 17.64 7.63
N LEU A 24 -1.85 18.12 7.27
CA LEU A 24 -1.66 19.01 6.12
C LEU A 24 -2.02 18.31 4.82
N LEU A 25 -1.60 17.06 4.64
CA LEU A 25 -1.94 16.28 3.45
C LEU A 25 -3.46 16.16 3.27
N VAL A 26 -4.20 15.80 4.32
CA VAL A 26 -5.68 15.77 4.30
C VAL A 26 -6.25 17.17 4.01
N GLY A 27 -5.69 18.21 4.62
CA GLY A 27 -6.11 19.61 4.44
C GLY A 27 -5.95 20.14 3.01
N THR A 28 -5.07 19.55 2.20
CA THR A 28 -4.96 19.89 0.76
C THR A 28 -6.17 19.45 -0.06
N GLY A 29 -6.97 18.51 0.44
CA GLY A 29 -8.08 17.89 -0.28
C GLY A 29 -7.64 16.92 -1.39
N VAL A 30 -6.36 16.52 -1.42
CA VAL A 30 -5.85 15.56 -2.41
C VAL A 30 -6.55 14.20 -2.27
N GLU A 31 -7.05 13.67 -3.39
CA GLU A 31 -7.72 12.36 -3.41
C GLU A 31 -6.73 11.22 -3.16
N LYS A 32 -5.57 11.27 -3.83
CA LYS A 32 -4.55 10.23 -3.82
C LYS A 32 -3.15 10.84 -3.70
N TYR A 33 -2.34 10.27 -2.82
CA TYR A 33 -0.91 10.58 -2.66
C TYR A 33 -0.09 9.30 -2.85
N GLU A 34 1.04 9.42 -3.52
CA GLU A 34 1.81 8.28 -4.01
C GLU A 34 3.22 8.27 -3.44
N SER A 35 3.72 7.09 -3.09
CA SER A 35 5.12 6.93 -2.71
C SER A 35 6.05 7.01 -3.92
N HIS A 36 7.35 7.11 -3.66
CA HIS A 36 8.33 6.72 -4.67
C HIS A 36 8.18 5.23 -5.02
N ALA A 37 8.61 4.88 -6.24
CA ALA A 37 8.67 3.50 -6.67
C ALA A 37 9.83 2.76 -5.99
N PHE A 38 9.67 1.46 -5.77
CA PHE A 38 10.68 0.60 -5.15
C PHE A 38 10.67 -0.80 -5.76
N ASP A 39 11.85 -1.42 -5.84
CA ASP A 39 12.04 -2.71 -6.51
C ASP A 39 12.02 -3.88 -5.52
N VAL A 40 11.20 -4.89 -5.78
CA VAL A 40 11.15 -6.14 -5.01
C VAL A 40 10.89 -7.31 -5.97
N GLN A 41 11.76 -8.32 -5.91
CA GLN A 41 11.64 -9.57 -6.69
C GLN A 41 11.35 -9.34 -8.19
N ASN A 42 12.11 -8.43 -8.82
CA ASN A 42 12.03 -8.07 -10.24
C ASN A 42 10.78 -7.29 -10.67
N TYR A 43 9.95 -6.87 -9.72
CA TYR A 43 8.83 -5.97 -9.98
C TYR A 43 9.10 -4.63 -9.33
N LYS A 44 8.69 -3.57 -10.03
CA LYS A 44 8.66 -2.22 -9.50
C LYS A 44 7.29 -1.97 -8.89
N TRP A 45 7.28 -1.53 -7.64
CA TRP A 45 6.08 -1.34 -6.84
C TRP A 45 5.93 0.11 -6.41
N ARG A 46 4.71 0.50 -6.08
CA ARG A 46 4.38 1.79 -5.46
C ARG A 46 3.27 1.62 -4.45
N LEU A 47 3.25 2.48 -3.43
CA LEU A 47 2.11 2.62 -2.53
C LEU A 47 1.25 3.80 -2.97
N SER A 48 -0.06 3.58 -3.04
CA SER A 48 -1.05 4.64 -3.23
C SER A 48 -1.90 4.80 -1.98
N LEU A 49 -1.80 5.96 -1.38
CA LEU A 49 -2.55 6.37 -0.20
C LEU A 49 -3.71 7.27 -0.62
N TYR A 50 -4.89 6.99 -0.07
CA TYR A 50 -6.05 7.85 -0.11
C TYR A 50 -6.30 8.34 1.32
N PRO A 51 -5.86 9.57 1.67
CA PRO A 51 -5.89 10.05 3.06
C PRO A 51 -7.29 10.07 3.67
N SER A 52 -8.30 10.39 2.84
CA SER A 52 -9.72 10.43 3.22
C SER A 52 -10.53 9.25 2.69
N GLY A 53 -9.82 8.20 2.24
CA GLY A 53 -10.43 6.97 1.75
C GLY A 53 -10.77 6.96 0.27
N ASN A 54 -10.74 5.78 -0.34
CA ASN A 54 -11.08 5.61 -1.74
C ASN A 54 -12.57 5.26 -1.90
N LYS A 55 -13.39 6.25 -2.26
CA LYS A 55 -14.84 6.05 -2.44
C LYS A 55 -15.19 5.01 -3.52
N LYS A 56 -14.36 4.90 -4.56
CA LYS A 56 -14.57 3.92 -5.66
C LYS A 56 -14.35 2.47 -5.21
N SER A 57 -13.75 2.27 -4.05
CA SER A 57 -13.48 0.96 -3.45
C SER A 57 -14.13 0.80 -2.08
N ASN A 58 -15.22 1.54 -1.81
CA ASN A 58 -15.95 1.52 -0.54
C ASN A 58 -15.08 1.86 0.69
N GLY A 59 -14.05 2.68 0.51
CA GLY A 59 -13.13 3.12 1.56
C GLY A 59 -13.55 4.41 2.28
N GLU A 60 -14.76 4.92 2.04
CA GLU A 60 -15.23 6.17 2.66
C GLU A 60 -15.25 6.06 4.20
N GLY A 61 -14.72 7.09 4.88
CA GLY A 61 -14.60 7.10 6.35
C GLY A 61 -13.35 6.39 6.89
N PHE A 62 -12.50 5.84 6.02
CA PHE A 62 -11.25 5.18 6.39
C PHE A 62 -10.05 5.82 5.68
N ILE A 63 -8.84 5.54 6.18
CA ILE A 63 -7.62 5.71 5.40
C ILE A 63 -7.47 4.47 4.51
N SER A 64 -7.30 4.65 3.20
CA SER A 64 -7.08 3.52 2.28
C SER A 64 -5.66 3.51 1.75
N LEU A 65 -4.98 2.37 1.83
CA LEU A 65 -3.62 2.16 1.33
C LEU A 65 -3.61 0.97 0.39
N TYR A 66 -2.99 1.13 -0.78
CA TYR A 66 -2.91 0.11 -1.82
C TYR A 66 -1.46 -0.13 -2.24
N LEU A 67 -1.14 -1.38 -2.55
CA LEU A 67 0.09 -1.78 -3.21
C LEU A 67 -0.19 -1.91 -4.72
N GLN A 68 0.63 -1.26 -5.55
CA GLN A 68 0.48 -1.23 -7.00
C GLN A 68 1.77 -1.71 -7.68
N ILE A 69 1.63 -2.41 -8.80
CA ILE A 69 2.74 -2.75 -9.69
C ILE A 69 2.85 -1.63 -10.74
N GLU A 70 4.07 -1.15 -10.93
CA GLU A 70 4.45 -0.18 -11.95
C GLU A 70 4.78 -0.88 -13.28
N ASP A 71 4.95 -0.08 -14.33
CA ASP A 71 5.45 -0.56 -15.63
C ASP A 71 4.60 -1.69 -16.26
N THR A 72 3.30 -1.72 -15.94
CA THR A 72 2.40 -2.81 -16.35
C THR A 72 2.26 -2.98 -17.87
N GLN A 73 2.51 -1.91 -18.63
CA GLN A 73 2.55 -1.89 -20.09
C GLN A 73 3.64 -2.80 -20.69
N ASN A 74 4.71 -3.06 -19.92
CA ASN A 74 5.83 -3.89 -20.33
C ASN A 74 5.54 -5.40 -20.19
N PHE A 75 4.50 -5.78 -19.45
CA PHE A 75 4.09 -7.17 -19.32
C PHE A 75 3.28 -7.66 -20.54
N PRO A 76 3.14 -9.00 -20.70
CA PRO A 76 2.20 -9.58 -21.65
C PRO A 76 0.76 -9.08 -21.42
N ARG A 77 -0.14 -9.24 -22.40
CA ARG A 77 -1.55 -8.81 -22.26
C ARG A 77 -2.27 -9.48 -21.09
N THR A 78 -1.87 -10.70 -20.77
CA THR A 78 -2.38 -11.48 -19.66
C THR A 78 -1.20 -11.93 -18.81
N TRP A 79 -1.18 -11.51 -17.55
CA TRP A 79 -0.15 -11.90 -16.59
C TRP A 79 -0.74 -11.93 -15.18
N GLU A 80 -0.05 -12.67 -14.31
CA GLU A 80 -0.43 -12.86 -12.91
C GLU A 80 0.83 -12.77 -12.05
N VAL A 81 0.69 -12.14 -10.88
CA VAL A 81 1.74 -12.16 -9.86
C VAL A 81 1.11 -12.57 -8.53
N ASN A 82 1.69 -13.60 -7.92
CA ASN A 82 1.35 -14.04 -6.59
C ASN A 82 2.13 -13.23 -5.58
N VAL A 83 1.42 -12.46 -4.74
CA VAL A 83 2.04 -11.56 -3.76
C VAL A 83 1.61 -11.93 -2.35
N ASN A 84 2.59 -12.23 -1.52
CA ASN A 84 2.43 -12.16 -0.07
C ASN A 84 3.01 -10.83 0.40
N PHE A 85 2.17 -9.98 0.99
CA PHE A 85 2.60 -8.68 1.48
C PHE A 85 2.05 -8.41 2.88
N ARG A 86 2.76 -7.55 3.60
CA ARG A 86 2.38 -7.13 4.94
C ARG A 86 2.49 -5.63 5.02
N PHE A 87 1.40 -4.99 5.45
CA PHE A 87 1.41 -3.58 5.77
C PHE A 87 1.71 -3.39 7.24
N PHE A 88 2.43 -2.31 7.52
CA PHE A 88 2.79 -1.90 8.86
C PHE A 88 2.38 -0.45 9.05
N ILE A 89 1.77 -0.14 10.19
CA ILE A 89 1.53 1.22 10.64
C ILE A 89 2.38 1.42 11.89
N LEU A 90 3.24 2.44 11.88
CA LEU A 90 4.02 2.81 13.05
C LEU A 90 3.11 3.52 14.06
N ASP A 91 2.92 2.90 15.21
CA ASP A 91 2.42 3.56 16.40
C ASP A 91 3.57 4.37 17.02
N GLN A 92 3.57 5.66 16.75
CA GLN A 92 4.61 6.58 17.20
C GLN A 92 4.60 6.81 18.72
N ILE A 93 3.50 6.49 19.42
CA ILE A 93 3.41 6.66 20.88
C ILE A 93 4.19 5.55 21.57
N HIS A 94 4.04 4.32 21.07
CA HIS A 94 4.65 3.13 21.67
C HIS A 94 5.92 2.66 20.95
N ASP A 95 6.29 3.33 19.86
CA ASP A 95 7.39 2.97 18.96
C ASP A 95 7.31 1.52 18.47
N LYS A 96 6.11 1.12 18.03
CA LYS A 96 5.82 -0.24 17.58
C LYS A 96 5.08 -0.27 16.26
N TYR A 97 5.37 -1.28 15.45
CA TYR A 97 4.66 -1.51 14.21
C TYR A 97 3.45 -2.40 14.43
N LEU A 98 2.26 -1.84 14.23
CA LEU A 98 1.03 -2.61 14.05
C LEU A 98 1.10 -3.30 12.68
N THR A 99 1.07 -4.62 12.69
CA THR A 99 1.14 -5.47 11.50
C THR A 99 -0.26 -5.84 11.04
N ILE A 100 -0.51 -5.65 9.75
CA ILE A 100 -1.71 -6.09 9.04
C ILE A 100 -1.23 -7.00 7.92
N GLU A 101 -1.52 -8.30 8.03
CA GLU A 101 -1.11 -9.30 7.05
C GLU A 101 -2.22 -9.55 6.03
N GLY A 102 -1.84 -9.69 4.75
CA GLY A 102 -2.75 -9.99 3.65
C GLY A 102 -2.14 -10.97 2.65
N VAL A 103 -2.98 -11.84 2.09
CA VAL A 103 -2.61 -12.70 0.96
C VAL A 103 -3.55 -12.37 -0.18
N SER A 104 -3.02 -11.95 -1.33
CA SER A 104 -3.82 -11.60 -2.49
C SER A 104 -3.19 -12.16 -3.77
N LEU A 105 -4.03 -12.76 -4.62
CA LEU A 105 -3.70 -13.03 -6.02
C LEU A 105 -4.06 -11.77 -6.81
N LEU A 106 -3.08 -11.11 -7.43
CA LEU A 106 -3.33 -9.91 -8.24
C LEU A 106 -3.47 -10.31 -9.71
N TYR A 107 -4.72 -10.35 -10.19
CA TYR A 107 -5.02 -10.52 -11.62
C TYR A 107 -5.01 -9.16 -12.31
N VAL A 108 -4.05 -8.93 -13.20
CA VAL A 108 -4.01 -7.71 -14.01
C VAL A 108 -4.32 -8.05 -15.47
N HIS A 109 -5.48 -7.63 -15.94
CA HIS A 109 -5.80 -7.58 -17.37
C HIS A 109 -5.43 -6.20 -17.90
N ALA A 110 -4.32 -6.11 -18.61
CA ALA A 110 -3.91 -4.89 -19.29
C ALA A 110 -4.45 -4.91 -20.73
N TYR A 111 -5.43 -4.05 -21.03
CA TYR A 111 -5.83 -3.77 -22.41
C TYR A 111 -4.75 -2.86 -23.02
N LYS A 112 -3.95 -3.41 -23.94
CA LYS A 112 -3.04 -2.62 -24.79
C LYS A 112 -3.81 -1.93 -25.91
#